data_AF-A0A1H8C8Q4-F1
#
_entry.id   AF-A0A1H8C8Q4-F1
#
_cell.length_a   1.000
_cell.length_b   1.000
_cell.length_c   1.000
_cell.angle_alpha   90.00
_cell.angle_beta   90.00
_cell.angle_gamma   90.00
#
_symmetry.space_group_name_H-M   'P 1'
#
loop_
_entity.id
_entity.type
_entity.pdbx_description
1 polymer ?
#
loop_
_entity_poly.entity_id
_entity_poly.type
_entity_poly.pdbx_seq_one_letter_code
_entity_poly.pdbx_strand_id
1 'polypeptide(L)'
;MACLDPQWAGGRPRLTSPDDEEFIATTATTRPTKLGQPFTRWSIRKLLDYPHRLPGRAITIGREALRTLLARHGITFQRTKTWKDSPDPNFEAKLERIEYALAQRPDRAFAVDEFGLLGIRPTAGSGWAPQAGPAGGHLPPHPRRHPLHGCYSVGDDLLRGVNRARKGIDHTWAALKSIRAARPDGAPTYASWANPVEAHFGPLRRFALANSDHPNHTVRTRALHAYLRWRNAHARHPDVPAAQRRERARIRGEKGVRWGGRPLATAA
;
A
#
# COMPACT_ATOMS: atom_id res chain seq x y z
N MET A 1 -3.39 30.87 -55.03
CA MET A 1 -3.37 29.88 -53.94
C MET A 1 -3.98 30.51 -52.69
N ALA A 2 -5.31 30.45 -52.53
CA ALA A 2 -6.02 31.11 -51.42
C ALA A 2 -6.92 30.14 -50.62
N CYS A 3 -6.57 28.84 -50.57
CA CYS A 3 -7.42 27.83 -49.91
C CYS A 3 -6.84 27.24 -48.61
N LEU A 4 -5.85 27.89 -47.98
CA LEU A 4 -5.14 27.32 -46.83
C LEU A 4 -5.37 28.01 -45.48
N ASP A 5 -6.21 29.03 -45.39
CA ASP A 5 -6.63 29.58 -44.10
C ASP A 5 -8.09 29.21 -43.81
N PRO A 6 -8.37 28.12 -43.07
CA PRO A 6 -9.71 27.87 -42.59
C PRO A 6 -10.11 29.03 -41.68
N GLN A 7 -11.15 29.77 -42.09
CA GLN A 7 -11.82 30.70 -41.19
C GLN A 7 -12.44 29.87 -40.06
N TRP A 8 -11.82 29.90 -38.89
CA TRP A 8 -12.37 29.31 -37.67
C TRP A 8 -13.64 30.06 -37.29
N ALA A 9 -14.76 29.68 -37.91
CA ALA A 9 -16.08 30.09 -37.46
C ALA A 9 -16.20 29.63 -36.00
N GLY A 10 -16.38 30.59 -35.10
CA GLY A 10 -16.43 30.36 -33.65
C GLY A 10 -17.32 29.17 -33.33
N GLY A 11 -16.73 28.14 -32.71
CA GLY A 11 -17.45 26.93 -32.34
C GLY A 11 -18.67 27.23 -31.47
N ARG A 12 -19.58 26.26 -31.36
CA ARG A 12 -20.77 26.35 -30.53
C ARG A 12 -20.41 26.93 -29.14
N PRO A 13 -21.08 28.00 -28.68
CA PRO A 13 -20.79 28.62 -27.40
C PRO A 13 -20.82 27.59 -26.28
N ARG A 14 -19.85 27.70 -25.35
CA ARG A 14 -19.81 26.83 -24.18
C ARG A 14 -21.06 27.10 -23.32
N LEU A 15 -21.77 26.04 -22.96
CA LEU A 15 -22.97 26.13 -22.13
C LEU A 15 -22.66 26.32 -20.64
N THR A 16 -21.40 26.09 -20.22
CA THR A 16 -20.93 26.26 -18.84
C THR A 16 -20.03 27.50 -18.75
N SER A 17 -20.35 28.39 -17.82
CA SER A 17 -19.51 29.55 -17.49
C SER A 17 -18.18 29.11 -16.88
N PRO A 18 -17.07 29.87 -17.02
CA PRO A 18 -15.85 29.64 -16.26
C PRO A 18 -16.10 29.49 -14.74
N ASP A 19 -17.00 30.29 -14.18
CA ASP A 19 -17.37 30.24 -12.76
C ASP A 19 -18.03 28.90 -12.39
N ASP A 20 -18.79 28.31 -13.32
CA ASP A 20 -19.42 27.00 -13.13
C ASP A 20 -18.39 25.88 -13.24
N GLU A 21 -17.41 26.02 -14.14
CA GLU A 21 -16.31 25.06 -14.23
C GLU A 21 -15.48 25.04 -12.94
N GLU A 22 -15.16 26.21 -12.39
CA GLU A 22 -14.43 26.34 -11.12
C GLU A 22 -15.24 25.81 -9.93
N PHE A 23 -16.55 26.08 -9.90
CA PHE A 23 -17.44 25.54 -8.88
C PHE A 23 -17.50 24.00 -8.93
N ILE A 24 -17.61 23.41 -10.13
CA ILE A 24 -17.60 21.95 -10.31
C ILE A 24 -16.26 21.36 -9.86
N ALA A 25 -15.14 21.99 -10.24
CA ALA A 25 -13.80 21.56 -9.84
C ALA A 25 -13.63 21.57 -8.31
N THR A 26 -14.05 22.65 -7.66
CA THR A 26 -14.04 22.82 -6.19
C THR A 26 -14.94 21.79 -5.50
N THR A 27 -16.13 21.55 -6.06
CA THR A 27 -17.05 20.52 -5.54
C THR A 27 -16.41 19.14 -5.60
N ALA A 28 -15.78 18.79 -6.73
CA ALA A 28 -15.15 17.48 -6.96
C ALA A 28 -13.99 17.18 -6.00
N THR A 29 -13.25 18.20 -5.56
CA THR A 29 -12.14 18.06 -4.58
C THR A 29 -12.60 18.17 -3.12
N THR A 30 -13.78 18.71 -2.88
CA THR A 30 -14.37 18.83 -1.54
C THR A 30 -14.94 17.49 -1.07
N ARG A 31 -14.70 17.12 0.20
CA ARG A 31 -15.34 15.93 0.79
C ARG A 31 -16.86 16.10 0.78
N PRO A 32 -17.65 15.15 0.23
CA PRO A 32 -19.09 15.33 0.16
C PRO A 32 -19.77 15.54 1.51
N THR A 33 -19.22 14.97 2.59
CA THR A 33 -19.71 15.18 3.95
C THR A 33 -19.59 16.64 4.42
N LYS A 34 -18.61 17.41 3.94
CA LYS A 34 -18.52 18.86 4.19
C LYS A 34 -19.65 19.63 3.51
N LEU A 35 -20.24 19.07 2.46
CA LEU A 35 -21.36 19.62 1.70
C LEU A 35 -22.71 18.97 2.10
N GLY A 36 -22.77 18.36 3.29
CA GLY A 36 -23.97 17.74 3.83
C GLY A 36 -24.44 16.47 3.09
N GLN A 37 -23.62 15.89 2.22
CA GLN A 37 -24.02 14.74 1.41
C GLN A 37 -23.80 13.40 2.15
N PRO A 38 -24.74 12.44 2.04
CA PRO A 38 -24.70 11.16 2.77
C PRO A 38 -23.78 10.13 2.10
N PHE A 39 -22.58 10.53 1.68
CA PHE A 39 -21.61 9.63 1.08
C PHE A 39 -20.16 10.12 1.24
N THR A 40 -19.21 9.19 1.12
CA THR A 40 -17.79 9.45 1.39
C THR A 40 -16.96 9.84 0.17
N ARG A 41 -17.52 9.72 -1.05
CA ARG A 41 -16.83 10.07 -2.30
C ARG A 41 -17.77 10.54 -3.40
N TRP A 42 -17.26 11.39 -4.26
CA TRP A 42 -17.87 11.75 -5.53
C TRP A 42 -17.72 10.64 -6.56
N SER A 43 -18.81 10.31 -7.25
CA SER A 43 -18.75 9.62 -8.54
C SER A 43 -19.17 10.61 -9.62
N ILE A 44 -18.85 10.32 -10.88
CA ILE A 44 -19.31 11.13 -12.01
C ILE A 44 -20.83 11.37 -11.94
N ARG A 45 -21.63 10.33 -11.64
CA ARG A 45 -23.09 10.48 -11.49
C ARG A 45 -23.49 11.43 -10.36
N LYS A 46 -22.81 11.37 -9.22
CA LYS A 46 -23.10 12.25 -8.07
C LYS A 46 -22.68 13.70 -8.32
N LEU A 47 -21.58 13.91 -9.05
CA LEU A 47 -21.13 15.24 -9.46
C LEU A 47 -21.98 15.88 -10.54
N LEU A 48 -22.70 15.08 -11.34
CA LEU A 48 -23.72 15.61 -12.24
C LEU A 48 -24.98 16.03 -11.48
N ASP A 49 -25.37 15.21 -10.51
CA ASP A 49 -26.65 15.36 -9.80
C ASP A 49 -26.61 16.49 -8.75
N TYR A 50 -25.49 16.67 -8.04
CA TYR A 50 -25.40 17.66 -6.97
C TYR A 50 -25.55 19.11 -7.47
N PRO A 51 -24.74 19.61 -8.44
CA PRO A 51 -24.90 20.96 -8.96
C PRO A 51 -26.24 21.19 -9.65
N HIS A 52 -26.82 20.14 -10.24
CA HIS A 52 -28.13 20.23 -10.89
C HIS A 52 -29.27 20.52 -9.88
N ARG A 53 -29.14 20.05 -8.63
CA ARG A 53 -30.16 20.22 -7.58
C ARG A 53 -29.94 21.42 -6.67
N LEU A 54 -28.91 22.24 -6.90
CA LEU A 54 -28.65 23.40 -6.05
C LEU A 54 -29.66 24.53 -6.32
N PRO A 55 -30.40 24.99 -5.30
CA PRO A 55 -31.31 26.12 -5.45
C PRO A 55 -30.52 27.39 -5.79
N GLY A 56 -30.96 28.12 -6.82
CA GLY A 56 -30.34 29.39 -7.26
C GLY A 56 -29.10 29.25 -8.16
N ARG A 57 -28.56 28.05 -8.36
CA ARG A 57 -27.41 27.81 -9.27
C ARG A 57 -27.44 26.39 -9.85
N ALA A 58 -28.46 26.10 -10.65
CA ALA A 58 -28.63 24.80 -11.30
C ALA A 58 -27.70 24.69 -12.52
N ILE A 59 -26.60 23.95 -12.38
CA ILE A 59 -25.64 23.71 -13.47
C ILE A 59 -25.95 22.38 -14.14
N THR A 60 -26.19 22.39 -15.46
CA THR A 60 -26.42 21.18 -16.25
C THR A 60 -25.24 20.92 -17.16
N ILE A 61 -24.59 19.76 -17.00
CA ILE A 61 -23.43 19.35 -17.78
C ILE A 61 -23.56 17.89 -18.21
N GLY A 62 -23.05 17.54 -19.38
CA GLY A 62 -23.01 16.16 -19.86
C GLY A 62 -21.94 15.32 -19.16
N ARG A 63 -22.08 13.99 -19.18
CA ARG A 63 -21.12 13.07 -18.56
C ARG A 63 -19.71 13.24 -19.11
N GLU A 64 -19.57 13.32 -20.44
CA GLU A 64 -18.26 13.47 -21.08
C GLU A 64 -17.68 14.87 -20.88
N ALA A 65 -18.52 15.91 -20.93
CA ALA A 65 -18.10 17.27 -20.62
C ALA A 65 -17.54 17.38 -19.19
N LEU A 66 -18.17 16.72 -18.22
CA LEU A 66 -17.64 16.63 -16.85
C LEU A 66 -16.29 15.88 -16.80
N ARG A 67 -16.13 14.77 -17.53
CA ARG A 67 -14.85 14.04 -17.56
C ARG A 67 -13.73 14.91 -18.15
N THR A 68 -13.99 15.56 -19.27
CA THR A 68 -13.04 16.47 -19.91
C THR A 68 -12.69 17.65 -19.02
N LEU A 69 -13.68 18.25 -18.36
CA LEU A 69 -13.48 19.32 -17.39
C LEU A 69 -12.55 18.86 -16.26
N LEU A 70 -12.88 17.76 -15.59
CA LEU A 70 -12.03 17.23 -14.51
C LEU A 70 -10.60 16.95 -14.98
N ALA A 71 -10.44 16.37 -16.18
CA ALA A 71 -9.13 16.11 -16.76
C ALA A 71 -8.34 17.41 -17.06
N ARG A 72 -8.98 18.45 -17.62
CA ARG A 72 -8.35 19.76 -17.86
C ARG A 72 -7.91 20.43 -16.56
N HIS A 73 -8.67 20.25 -15.48
CA HIS A 73 -8.32 20.74 -14.13
C HIS A 73 -7.37 19.80 -13.37
N GLY A 74 -6.85 18.73 -13.99
CA GLY A 74 -5.94 17.78 -13.34
C GLY A 74 -6.60 16.92 -12.24
N ILE A 75 -7.93 16.93 -12.15
CA ILE A 75 -8.69 16.18 -11.15
C ILE A 75 -8.89 14.76 -11.64
N THR A 76 -8.28 13.81 -10.93
CA THR A 76 -8.40 12.37 -11.21
C THR A 76 -9.08 11.64 -10.07
N PHE A 77 -9.73 10.53 -10.38
CA PHE A 77 -10.37 9.71 -9.35
C PHE A 77 -9.32 8.95 -8.55
N GLN A 78 -9.05 9.39 -7.32
CA GLN A 78 -8.06 8.82 -6.44
C GLN A 78 -8.71 8.10 -5.25
N ARG A 79 -8.08 7.03 -4.77
CA ARG A 79 -8.52 6.36 -3.54
C ARG A 79 -8.13 7.20 -2.32
N THR A 80 -9.09 7.49 -1.45
CA THR A 80 -8.81 8.12 -0.16
C THR A 80 -7.83 7.28 0.63
N LYS A 81 -6.73 7.89 1.05
CA LYS A 81 -5.77 7.28 1.96
C LYS A 81 -6.17 7.62 3.38
N THR A 82 -6.21 6.61 4.24
CA THR A 82 -6.44 6.77 5.68
C THR A 82 -5.16 6.39 6.40
N TRP A 83 -4.63 7.30 7.19
CA TRP A 83 -3.46 7.06 8.03
C TRP A 83 -3.93 6.71 9.44
N LYS A 84 -3.15 5.89 10.14
CA LYS A 84 -3.37 5.65 11.57
C LYS A 84 -2.61 6.72 12.33
N ASP A 85 -3.30 7.33 13.29
CA ASP A 85 -2.69 8.24 14.24
C ASP A 85 -2.60 7.57 15.62
N SER A 86 -1.64 7.98 16.44
CA SER A 86 -1.41 7.44 17.77
C SER A 86 -1.80 8.47 18.83
N PRO A 87 -2.77 8.19 19.72
CA PRO A 87 -3.12 9.09 20.82
C PRO A 87 -2.09 9.06 21.97
N ASP A 88 -0.99 8.33 21.82
CA ASP A 88 0.06 8.20 22.84
C ASP A 88 0.86 9.51 22.97
N PRO A 89 0.84 10.18 24.14
CA PRO A 89 1.58 11.43 24.34
C PRO A 89 3.09 11.27 24.21
N ASN A 90 3.62 10.04 24.32
CA ASN A 90 5.04 9.75 24.17
C ASN A 90 5.40 9.15 22.80
N PHE A 91 4.50 9.25 21.81
CA PHE A 91 4.69 8.65 20.49
C PHE A 91 6.02 9.06 19.84
N GLU A 92 6.29 10.36 19.77
CA GLU A 92 7.51 10.89 19.13
C GLU A 92 8.78 10.45 19.87
N ALA A 93 8.81 10.53 21.20
CA ALA A 93 9.95 10.09 22.00
C ALA A 93 10.23 8.57 21.84
N LYS A 94 9.16 7.76 21.74
CA LYS A 94 9.30 6.31 21.47
C LYS A 94 9.80 6.06 20.05
N LEU A 95 9.30 6.81 19.07
CA LEU A 95 9.73 6.71 17.68
C LEU A 95 11.21 7.07 17.55
N GLU A 96 11.64 8.18 18.14
CA GLU A 96 13.04 8.62 18.19
C GLU A 96 13.95 7.56 18.82
N ARG A 97 13.51 6.93 19.92
CA ARG A 97 14.27 5.83 20.54
C ARG A 97 14.44 4.63 19.61
N ILE A 98 13.43 4.30 18.80
CA ILE A 98 13.51 3.24 17.81
C ILE A 98 14.44 3.66 16.66
N GLU A 99 14.34 4.91 16.18
CA GLU A 99 15.25 5.51 15.18
C GLU A 99 16.71 5.43 15.62
N TYR A 100 16.98 5.87 16.84
CA TYR A 100 18.29 5.77 17.46
C TYR A 100 18.79 4.33 17.50
N ALA A 101 17.98 3.38 17.98
CA ALA A 101 18.39 1.98 18.07
C ALA A 101 18.73 1.38 16.70
N LEU A 102 17.91 1.67 15.68
CA LEU A 102 18.12 1.17 14.32
C LEU A 102 19.38 1.77 13.67
N ALA A 103 19.66 3.05 13.92
CA ALA A 103 20.79 3.74 13.30
C ALA A 103 22.11 3.54 14.05
N GLN A 104 22.09 3.64 15.38
CA GLN A 104 23.29 3.68 16.23
C GLN A 104 23.66 2.31 16.80
N ARG A 105 22.71 1.37 16.85
CA ARG A 105 22.92 0.02 17.40
C ARG A 105 22.37 -1.08 16.47
N PRO A 106 22.69 -1.06 15.16
CA PRO A 106 22.10 -2.00 14.19
C PRO A 106 22.35 -3.48 14.56
N ASP A 107 23.53 -3.82 15.09
CA ASP A 107 23.88 -5.19 15.50
C ASP A 107 23.06 -5.73 16.69
N ARG A 108 22.32 -4.84 17.35
CA ARG A 108 21.45 -5.11 18.52
C ARG A 108 19.98 -4.81 18.22
N ALA A 109 19.67 -4.33 17.02
CA ALA A 109 18.34 -3.95 16.63
C ALA A 109 17.68 -5.04 15.80
N PHE A 110 16.47 -5.40 16.22
CA PHE A 110 15.62 -6.40 15.60
C PHE A 110 14.27 -5.79 15.26
N ALA A 111 13.74 -6.17 14.10
CA ALA A 111 12.37 -5.85 13.72
C ALA A 111 11.55 -7.14 13.68
N VAL A 112 10.47 -7.18 14.46
CA VAL A 112 9.59 -8.35 14.59
C VAL A 112 8.20 -7.98 14.11
N ASP A 113 7.57 -8.85 13.33
CA ASP A 113 6.18 -8.64 12.91
C ASP A 113 5.50 -9.98 12.59
N GLU A 114 4.20 -10.04 12.83
CA GLU A 114 3.34 -11.15 12.43
C GLU A 114 2.77 -10.91 11.04
N PHE A 115 3.42 -11.51 10.04
CA PHE A 115 3.01 -11.39 8.66
C PHE A 115 1.57 -11.87 8.45
N GLY A 116 0.73 -10.91 8.08
CA GLY A 116 -0.71 -11.09 7.94
C GLY A 116 -1.09 -12.12 6.89
N LEU A 117 -1.69 -13.22 7.39
CA LEU A 117 -2.63 -14.09 6.68
C LEU A 117 -2.19 -14.53 5.28
N LEU A 118 -1.12 -15.31 5.25
CA LEU A 118 -0.79 -16.28 4.21
C LEU A 118 -1.86 -17.38 4.15
N GLY A 119 -3.09 -17.03 3.79
CA GLY A 119 -4.07 -18.01 3.34
C GLY A 119 -3.53 -18.68 2.09
N ILE A 120 -3.62 -20.01 1.97
CA ILE A 120 -3.44 -20.66 0.67
C ILE A 120 -4.66 -20.27 -0.15
N ARG A 121 -4.51 -19.21 -0.92
CA ARG A 121 -5.49 -18.84 -1.93
C ARG A 121 -4.87 -19.26 -3.25
N PRO A 122 -5.59 -19.99 -4.10
CA PRO A 122 -5.34 -19.97 -5.53
C PRO A 122 -5.19 -18.51 -5.93
N THR A 123 -3.98 -18.13 -6.33
CA THR A 123 -3.72 -16.77 -6.80
C THR A 123 -4.03 -16.80 -8.28
N ALA A 124 -4.92 -15.91 -8.75
CA ALA A 124 -5.23 -15.83 -10.16
C ALA A 124 -3.91 -15.67 -10.95
N GLY A 125 -3.64 -16.65 -11.81
CA GLY A 125 -2.48 -16.63 -12.70
C GLY A 125 -2.78 -15.86 -13.98
N SER A 126 -1.79 -15.79 -14.85
CA SER A 126 -1.96 -15.36 -16.24
C SER A 126 -1.33 -16.43 -17.13
N GLY A 127 -1.96 -16.74 -18.24
CA GLY A 127 -1.52 -17.80 -19.14
C GLY A 127 -2.02 -17.56 -20.56
N TRP A 128 -1.44 -18.29 -21.49
CA TRP A 128 -1.85 -18.29 -22.89
C TRP A 128 -3.16 -19.06 -23.04
N ALA A 129 -4.15 -18.45 -23.70
CA ALA A 129 -5.45 -19.04 -23.95
C ALA A 129 -6.02 -18.58 -25.31
N PRO A 130 -6.86 -19.38 -25.99
CA PRO A 130 -7.61 -18.93 -27.15
C PRO A 130 -8.51 -17.72 -26.82
N GLN A 131 -8.79 -16.88 -27.82
CA GLN A 131 -9.37 -15.53 -27.71
C GLN A 131 -10.70 -15.40 -26.92
N ALA A 132 -11.39 -16.50 -26.59
CA ALA A 132 -12.64 -16.51 -25.85
C ALA A 132 -12.72 -17.53 -24.69
N GLY A 133 -11.60 -18.14 -24.27
CA GLY A 133 -11.61 -19.21 -23.29
C GLY A 133 -10.60 -19.03 -22.15
N PRO A 134 -10.79 -18.06 -21.24
CA PRO A 134 -9.94 -17.98 -20.05
C PRO A 134 -10.11 -19.26 -19.22
N ALA A 135 -9.00 -19.88 -18.84
CA ALA A 135 -9.03 -21.01 -17.93
C ALA A 135 -9.60 -20.56 -16.56
N GLY A 136 -10.67 -21.22 -16.12
CA GLY A 136 -11.27 -21.01 -14.80
C GLY A 136 -10.48 -21.74 -13.72
N GLY A 137 -10.30 -21.10 -12.56
CA GLY A 137 -9.72 -21.72 -11.37
C GLY A 137 -10.78 -21.91 -10.28
N HIS A 138 -10.68 -23.00 -9.52
CA HIS A 138 -11.54 -23.23 -8.36
C HIS A 138 -10.94 -22.60 -7.09
N LEU A 139 -11.75 -21.86 -6.34
CA LEU A 139 -11.38 -21.29 -5.04
C LEU A 139 -11.94 -22.18 -3.92
N PRO A 140 -11.11 -22.71 -3.00
CA PRO A 140 -11.62 -23.42 -1.85
C PRO A 140 -12.43 -22.47 -0.95
N PRO A 141 -13.54 -22.93 -0.35
CA PRO A 141 -14.51 -22.08 0.34
C PRO A 141 -13.93 -21.36 1.57
N HIS A 142 -12.99 -21.99 2.28
CA HIS A 142 -12.37 -21.42 3.50
C HIS A 142 -10.88 -21.78 3.61
N PRO A 143 -9.96 -21.00 3.01
CA PRO A 143 -8.54 -21.30 3.13
C PRO A 143 -8.06 -21.03 4.56
N ARG A 144 -7.50 -22.06 5.21
CA ARG A 144 -6.78 -21.91 6.49
C ARG A 144 -5.60 -20.95 6.30
N ARG A 145 -5.31 -20.15 7.32
CA ARG A 145 -4.33 -19.06 7.24
C ARG A 145 -3.24 -19.30 8.28
N HIS A 146 -2.02 -19.53 7.82
CA HIS A 146 -0.87 -19.76 8.70
C HIS A 146 0.04 -18.53 8.66
N PRO A 147 -0.06 -17.58 9.61
CA PRO A 147 0.83 -16.41 9.62
C PRO A 147 2.30 -16.82 9.72
N LEU A 148 3.18 -16.00 9.16
CA LEU A 148 4.63 -16.12 9.35
C LEU A 148 5.04 -15.09 10.40
N HIS A 149 5.55 -15.55 11.54
CA HIS A 149 6.15 -14.65 12.53
C HIS A 149 7.59 -14.36 12.09
N GLY A 150 7.83 -13.15 11.57
CA GLY A 150 9.09 -12.72 11.01
C GLY A 150 9.96 -12.00 12.04
N CYS A 151 11.27 -12.23 11.98
CA CYS A 151 12.26 -11.53 12.78
C CYS A 151 13.44 -11.15 11.87
N TYR A 152 13.75 -9.87 11.81
CA TYR A 152 14.84 -9.31 11.01
C TYR A 152 15.91 -8.73 11.93
N SER A 153 17.14 -9.26 11.84
CA SER A 153 18.33 -8.66 12.46
C SER A 153 18.87 -7.58 11.54
N VAL A 154 18.92 -6.34 12.04
CA VAL A 154 19.24 -5.17 11.21
C VAL A 154 20.72 -5.14 10.84
N GLY A 155 21.61 -5.31 11.81
CA GLY A 155 23.07 -5.30 11.60
C GLY A 155 23.57 -6.51 10.84
N ASP A 156 23.06 -7.71 11.15
CA ASP A 156 23.48 -8.94 10.45
C ASP A 156 22.84 -9.06 9.05
N ASP A 157 21.86 -8.22 8.73
CA ASP A 157 20.98 -8.36 7.57
C ASP A 157 20.39 -9.78 7.42
N LEU A 158 19.92 -10.37 8.53
CA LEU A 158 19.37 -11.74 8.55
C LEU A 158 17.87 -11.73 8.77
N LEU A 159 17.14 -12.37 7.86
CA LEU A 159 15.70 -12.55 7.97
C LEU A 159 15.36 -13.99 8.37
N ARG A 160 14.66 -14.14 9.49
CA ARG A 160 14.12 -15.42 9.97
C ARG A 160 12.60 -15.36 10.03
N GLY A 161 11.96 -16.51 9.92
CA GLY A 161 10.52 -16.60 9.98
C GLY A 161 10.07 -17.98 10.44
N VAL A 162 8.99 -18.02 11.21
CA VAL A 162 8.35 -19.27 11.65
C VAL A 162 6.88 -19.23 11.27
N ASN A 163 6.44 -20.20 10.47
CA ASN A 163 5.02 -20.37 10.16
C ASN A 163 4.27 -20.86 11.40
N ARG A 164 3.18 -20.20 11.75
CA ARG A 164 2.33 -20.50 12.91
C ARG A 164 0.92 -20.82 12.45
N ALA A 165 0.21 -21.66 13.21
CA ALA A 165 -1.17 -22.01 12.91
C ALA A 165 -2.15 -20.87 13.24
N ARG A 166 -1.79 -20.01 14.20
CA ARG A 166 -2.57 -18.85 14.63
C ARG A 166 -1.67 -17.67 14.95
N LYS A 167 -2.27 -16.50 15.14
CA LYS A 167 -1.62 -15.36 15.78
C LYS A 167 -1.57 -15.59 17.29
N GLY A 168 -0.58 -15.02 17.97
CA GLY A 168 -0.42 -15.27 19.40
C GLY A 168 0.78 -14.59 20.03
N ILE A 169 0.57 -14.02 21.22
CA ILE A 169 1.63 -13.40 22.00
C ILE A 169 2.72 -14.40 22.40
N ASP A 170 2.38 -15.68 22.54
CA ASP A 170 3.32 -16.77 22.80
C ASP A 170 4.42 -16.87 21.74
N HIS A 171 4.09 -16.55 20.48
CA HIS A 171 5.06 -16.52 19.38
C HIS A 171 6.01 -15.32 19.49
N THR A 172 5.51 -14.17 19.94
CA THR A 172 6.33 -12.99 20.23
C THR A 172 7.29 -13.27 21.38
N TRP A 173 6.81 -13.90 22.47
CA TRP A 173 7.69 -14.30 23.57
C TRP A 173 8.77 -15.28 23.13
N ALA A 174 8.46 -16.26 22.28
CA ALA A 174 9.45 -17.17 21.72
C ALA A 174 10.49 -16.43 20.87
N ALA A 175 10.07 -15.46 20.06
CA ALA A 175 10.98 -14.64 19.26
C ALA A 175 11.91 -13.79 20.13
N LEU A 176 11.38 -13.13 21.17
CA LEU A 176 12.18 -12.33 22.11
C LEU A 176 13.20 -13.19 22.86
N LYS A 177 12.82 -14.39 23.31
CA LYS A 177 13.76 -15.36 23.92
C LYS A 177 14.87 -15.76 22.95
N SER A 178 14.53 -16.01 21.69
CA SER A 178 15.50 -16.33 20.63
C SER A 178 16.46 -15.17 20.33
N ILE A 179 15.95 -13.94 20.25
CA ILE A 179 16.76 -12.72 20.10
C ILE A 179 17.74 -12.58 21.27
N ARG A 180 17.27 -12.78 22.50
CA ARG A 180 18.11 -12.73 23.69
C ARG A 180 19.19 -13.82 23.68
N ALA A 181 18.83 -15.04 23.29
CA ALA A 181 19.79 -16.13 23.15
C ALA A 181 20.86 -15.86 22.07
N ALA A 182 20.51 -15.16 20.99
CA ALA A 182 21.46 -14.75 19.95
C ALA A 182 22.41 -13.62 20.37
N ARG A 183 22.20 -13.00 21.54
CA ARG A 183 23.02 -11.95 22.15
C ARG A 183 23.22 -12.24 23.64
N PRO A 184 24.05 -13.25 24.00
CA PRO A 184 24.14 -13.79 25.36
C PRO A 184 24.96 -12.93 26.34
N ASP A 185 25.55 -11.83 25.88
CA ASP A 185 26.48 -10.97 26.61
C ASP A 185 25.82 -10.01 27.61
N GLY A 186 24.53 -10.19 27.90
CA GLY A 186 23.80 -9.38 28.89
C GLY A 186 23.40 -7.98 28.41
N ALA A 187 24.05 -7.43 27.38
CA ALA A 187 23.79 -6.09 26.88
C ALA A 187 22.36 -5.90 26.33
N PRO A 188 21.80 -4.67 26.34
CA PRO A 188 20.45 -4.42 25.84
C PRO A 188 20.27 -4.82 24.37
N THR A 189 19.14 -5.46 24.07
CA THR A 189 18.67 -5.74 22.69
C THR A 189 17.40 -4.94 22.42
N TYR A 190 17.30 -4.35 21.23
CA TYR A 190 16.16 -3.52 20.84
C TYR A 190 15.30 -4.31 19.86
N ALA A 191 14.11 -4.71 20.28
CA ALA A 191 13.14 -5.39 19.41
C ALA A 191 11.96 -4.44 19.19
N SER A 192 11.83 -3.94 17.96
CA SER A 192 10.72 -3.07 17.58
C SER A 192 9.71 -3.84 16.73
N TRP A 193 8.43 -3.54 16.91
CA TRP A 193 7.39 -3.86 15.93
C TRP A 193 7.37 -2.86 14.76
N ALA A 194 8.46 -2.10 14.59
CA ALA A 194 8.56 -1.06 13.58
C ALA A 194 8.85 -1.66 12.20
N ASN A 195 8.79 -0.78 11.20
CA ASN A 195 8.72 -1.10 9.80
C ASN A 195 9.92 -1.72 9.08
N PRO A 196 11.15 -1.87 9.63
CA PRO A 196 12.25 -2.41 8.83
C PRO A 196 11.94 -3.78 8.22
N VAL A 197 11.28 -4.66 8.98
CA VAL A 197 10.89 -6.00 8.50
C VAL A 197 9.85 -5.95 7.38
N GLU A 198 8.96 -4.95 7.35
CA GLU A 198 7.89 -4.85 6.33
C GLU A 198 8.45 -4.77 4.90
N ALA A 199 9.61 -4.12 4.72
CA ALA A 199 10.26 -4.00 3.41
C ALA A 199 10.65 -5.36 2.82
N HIS A 200 10.86 -6.37 3.66
CA HIS A 200 11.24 -7.73 3.23
C HIS A 200 10.01 -8.56 2.82
N PHE A 201 8.81 -8.10 3.11
CA PHE A 201 7.58 -8.81 2.75
C PHE A 201 7.27 -8.74 1.26
N GLY A 202 7.61 -7.64 0.58
CA GLY A 202 7.49 -7.53 -0.87
C GLY A 202 8.30 -8.62 -1.60
N PRO A 203 9.62 -8.71 -1.35
CA PRO A 203 10.46 -9.80 -1.84
C PRO A 203 9.91 -11.19 -1.51
N LEU A 204 9.52 -11.45 -0.26
CA LEU A 204 8.97 -12.74 0.15
C LEU A 204 7.70 -13.10 -0.63
N ARG A 205 6.78 -12.15 -0.82
CA ARG A 205 5.60 -12.36 -1.68
C ARG A 205 5.99 -12.63 -3.12
N ARG A 206 6.93 -11.87 -3.66
CA ARG A 206 7.35 -11.99 -5.07
C ARG A 206 8.03 -13.32 -5.37
N PHE A 207 8.97 -13.76 -4.52
CA PHE A 207 9.85 -14.89 -4.85
C PHE A 207 9.35 -16.23 -4.31
N ALA A 208 8.50 -16.25 -3.29
CA ALA A 208 8.04 -17.51 -2.69
C ALA A 208 6.55 -17.80 -2.90
N LEU A 209 5.75 -16.79 -3.27
CA LEU A 209 4.28 -16.89 -3.28
C LEU A 209 3.64 -16.50 -4.62
N ALA A 210 4.15 -15.47 -5.27
CA ALA A 210 3.63 -15.04 -6.56
C ALA A 210 3.84 -16.14 -7.59
N ASN A 211 2.84 -16.33 -8.46
CA ASN A 211 2.87 -17.34 -9.51
C ASN A 211 3.16 -18.77 -9.00
N SER A 212 2.73 -19.10 -7.79
CA SER A 212 2.92 -20.42 -7.18
C SER A 212 1.58 -21.04 -6.78
N ASP A 213 1.42 -22.34 -7.01
CA ASP A 213 0.27 -23.12 -6.55
C ASP A 213 0.72 -24.13 -5.49
N HIS A 214 0.62 -23.71 -4.22
CA HIS A 214 1.03 -24.55 -3.09
C HIS A 214 -0.17 -25.38 -2.61
N PRO A 215 -0.18 -26.72 -2.76
CA PRO A 215 -1.35 -27.55 -2.46
C PRO A 215 -1.69 -27.61 -0.97
N ASN A 216 -0.70 -27.33 -0.09
CA ASN A 216 -0.89 -27.32 1.36
C ASN A 216 0.14 -26.44 2.08
N HIS A 217 -0.06 -26.25 3.39
CA HIS A 217 0.77 -25.36 4.21
C HIS A 217 2.19 -25.89 4.41
N THR A 218 2.40 -27.21 4.32
CA THR A 218 3.72 -27.82 4.45
C THR A 218 4.59 -27.46 3.25
N VAL A 219 4.08 -27.64 2.03
CA VAL A 219 4.82 -27.28 0.80
C VAL A 219 5.12 -25.79 0.77
N ARG A 220 4.13 -24.95 1.11
CA ARG A 220 4.33 -23.50 1.21
C ARG A 220 5.37 -23.11 2.25
N THR A 221 5.34 -23.73 3.43
CA THR A 221 6.31 -23.46 4.51
C THR A 221 7.72 -23.82 4.05
N ARG A 222 7.89 -24.95 3.35
CA ARG A 222 9.17 -25.33 2.74
C ARG A 222 9.65 -24.30 1.72
N ALA A 223 8.78 -23.82 0.84
CA ALA A 223 9.11 -22.79 -0.14
C ALA A 223 9.51 -21.45 0.53
N LEU A 224 8.77 -21.02 1.55
CA LEU A 224 9.09 -19.84 2.35
C LEU A 224 10.47 -19.98 3.02
N HIS A 225 10.72 -21.13 3.67
CA HIS A 225 12.01 -21.37 4.33
C HIS A 225 13.17 -21.51 3.33
N ALA A 226 12.93 -22.07 2.14
CA ALA A 226 13.92 -22.12 1.06
C ALA A 226 14.28 -20.71 0.60
N TYR A 227 13.28 -19.85 0.38
CA TYR A 227 13.50 -18.45 0.07
C TYR A 227 14.27 -17.72 1.17
N LEU A 228 13.91 -17.89 2.45
CA LEU A 228 14.61 -17.26 3.56
C LEU A 228 16.10 -17.66 3.60
N ARG A 229 16.41 -18.94 3.42
CA ARG A 229 17.81 -19.43 3.32
C ARG A 229 18.52 -18.82 2.12
N TRP A 230 17.90 -18.88 0.93
CA TRP A 230 18.49 -18.31 -0.28
C TRP A 230 18.74 -16.81 -0.13
N ARG A 231 17.77 -16.05 0.36
CA ARG A 231 17.86 -14.60 0.55
C ARG A 231 18.98 -14.24 1.52
N ASN A 232 19.15 -14.98 2.61
CA ASN A 232 20.22 -14.70 3.57
C ASN A 232 21.60 -15.02 3.00
N ALA A 233 21.71 -16.00 2.10
CA ALA A 233 22.95 -16.27 1.36
C ALA A 233 23.19 -15.28 0.20
N HIS A 234 22.14 -14.64 -0.33
CA HIS A 234 22.20 -13.80 -1.53
C HIS A 234 21.63 -12.39 -1.29
N ALA A 235 21.87 -11.81 -0.12
CA ALA A 235 21.25 -10.55 0.28
C ALA A 235 21.54 -9.37 -0.68
N ARG A 236 22.69 -9.43 -1.37
CA ARG A 236 23.14 -8.44 -2.35
C ARG A 236 22.66 -8.69 -3.78
N HIS A 237 21.93 -9.78 -4.04
CA HIS A 237 21.39 -10.07 -5.37
C HIS A 237 20.47 -8.93 -5.82
N PRO A 238 20.66 -8.33 -7.01
CA PRO A 238 20.05 -7.05 -7.39
C PRO A 238 18.52 -7.01 -7.28
N ASP A 239 17.86 -8.14 -7.54
CA ASP A 239 16.41 -8.27 -7.43
C ASP A 239 15.86 -8.15 -6.00
N VAL A 240 16.66 -8.49 -4.98
CA VAL A 240 16.23 -8.40 -3.57
C VAL A 240 16.12 -6.94 -3.14
N PRO A 241 17.16 -6.09 -3.23
CA PRO A 241 17.03 -4.66 -2.97
C PRO A 241 16.02 -3.97 -3.90
N ALA A 242 15.91 -4.36 -5.17
CA ALA A 242 14.91 -3.80 -6.08
C ALA A 242 13.47 -4.06 -5.59
N ALA A 243 13.17 -5.29 -5.18
CA ALA A 243 11.88 -5.64 -4.61
C ALA A 243 11.62 -4.94 -3.27
N GLN A 244 12.63 -4.80 -2.41
CA GLN A 244 12.53 -4.03 -1.17
C GLN A 244 12.25 -2.54 -1.42
N ARG A 245 12.91 -1.92 -2.42
CA ARG A 245 12.66 -0.52 -2.79
C ARG A 245 11.21 -0.29 -3.24
N ARG A 246 10.67 -1.19 -4.08
CA ARG A 246 9.26 -1.16 -4.50
C ARG A 246 8.32 -1.29 -3.30
N GLU A 247 8.60 -2.21 -2.40
CA GLU A 247 7.78 -2.40 -1.20
C GLU A 247 7.84 -1.18 -0.26
N ARG A 248 9.02 -0.60 -0.03
CA ARG A 248 9.18 0.65 0.74
C ARG A 248 8.40 1.79 0.10
N ALA A 249 8.40 1.90 -1.24
CA ALA A 249 7.61 2.91 -1.94
C ALA A 249 6.10 2.70 -1.75
N ARG A 250 5.63 1.45 -1.84
CA ARG A 250 4.23 1.08 -1.55
C ARG A 250 3.84 1.48 -0.12
N ILE A 251 4.65 1.08 0.86
CA ILE A 251 4.46 1.40 2.27
C ILE A 251 4.42 2.91 2.51
N ARG A 252 5.36 3.68 1.95
CA ARG A 252 5.36 5.15 2.05
C ARG A 252 4.10 5.75 1.43
N GLY A 253 3.69 5.23 0.28
CA GLY A 253 2.44 5.62 -0.38
C GLY A 253 1.20 5.32 0.46
N GLU A 254 1.23 4.28 1.30
CA GLU A 254 0.14 3.86 2.19
C GLU A 254 0.17 4.46 3.59
N LYS A 255 1.33 4.94 4.08
CA LYS A 255 1.50 5.52 5.42
C LYS A 255 1.69 7.04 5.44
N GLY A 256 2.01 7.69 4.32
CA GLY A 256 2.02 9.17 4.20
C GLY A 256 3.15 9.86 4.97
N VAL A 257 3.97 9.08 5.68
CA VAL A 257 5.01 9.55 6.59
C VAL A 257 6.35 8.92 6.17
N ARG A 258 7.41 9.74 6.22
CA ARG A 258 8.81 9.31 6.13
C ARG A 258 9.30 8.98 7.55
N TRP A 259 10.08 7.93 7.72
CA TRP A 259 10.97 7.83 8.90
C TRP A 259 11.94 9.02 8.90
N GLY A 260 12.04 9.75 10.00
CA GLY A 260 12.63 11.10 10.07
C GLY A 260 11.63 12.28 10.09
N GLY A 261 10.40 12.09 10.56
CA GLY A 261 9.55 13.14 11.14
C GLY A 261 9.09 14.30 10.24
N ARG A 262 9.33 14.28 8.92
CA ARG A 262 8.81 15.33 8.02
C ARG A 262 7.56 14.83 7.29
N PRO A 263 6.38 15.45 7.52
CA PRO A 263 5.25 15.32 6.61
C PRO A 263 5.72 15.61 5.18
N LEU A 264 5.11 14.95 4.19
CA LEU A 264 5.17 15.48 2.83
C LEU A 264 4.66 16.92 2.91
N ALA A 265 5.48 17.88 2.49
CA ALA A 265 5.01 19.24 2.29
C ALA A 265 3.74 19.11 1.45
N THR A 266 2.62 19.60 1.99
CA THR A 266 1.42 19.81 1.21
C THR A 266 1.88 20.65 0.03
N ALA A 267 1.84 20.08 -1.18
CA ALA A 267 2.02 20.89 -2.38
C ALA A 267 0.93 21.97 -2.29
N ALA A 268 1.38 23.21 -2.15
CA ALA A 268 0.54 24.39 -2.24
C ALA A 268 -0.12 24.46 -3.61
#